data_AF-A0A351XEM1-F1
#
_entry.id   AF-A0A351XEM1-F1
#
_cell.length_a   1.000
_cell.length_b   1.000
_cell.length_c   1.000
_cell.angle_alpha   90.00
_cell.angle_beta   90.00
_cell.angle_gamma   90.00
#
_symmetry.space_group_name_H-M   'P 1'
#
loop_
_entity.id
_entity.type
_entity.pdbx_description
1 polymer ?
#
loop_
_entity_poly.entity_id
_entity_poly.type
_entity_poly.pdbx_seq_one_letter_code
_entity_poly.pdbx_strand_id
1 'polypeptide(L)'
;MGDHQPVTGRIDELLAELTLAEKVALMGGRDLWSVQSVERLGIPSLKVTDGPNGARGMGLLGTGIPSLCIPSGTALGATWNPGLVEELGGVLAAETRA
;
A
#
# COMPACT_ATOMS: atom_id res chain seq x y z
N MET A 1 5.40 -22.95 9.01
CA MET A 1 4.76 -23.18 7.71
C MET A 1 3.29 -22.88 7.94
N GLY A 2 2.87 -21.64 7.71
CA GLY A 2 1.52 -21.19 8.08
C GLY A 2 0.51 -21.70 7.06
N ASP A 3 -0.58 -22.28 7.54
CA ASP A 3 -1.76 -22.63 6.74
C ASP A 3 -2.32 -21.35 6.11
N HIS A 4 -1.99 -21.09 4.85
CA HIS A 4 -2.66 -20.09 4.05
C HIS A 4 -3.90 -20.73 3.43
N GLN A 5 -5.05 -20.56 4.08
CA GLN A 5 -6.34 -20.70 3.43
C GLN A 5 -6.33 -19.86 2.14
N PRO A 6 -6.85 -20.37 1.01
CA PRO A 6 -6.88 -19.62 -0.24
C PRO A 6 -7.53 -18.25 0.02
N VAL A 7 -6.85 -17.19 -0.44
CA VAL A 7 -7.18 -15.78 -0.14
C VAL A 7 -8.67 -15.49 -0.32
N THR A 8 -9.30 -16.08 -1.34
CA THR A 8 -10.72 -15.95 -1.64
C THR A 8 -11.63 -16.47 -0.51
N GLY A 9 -11.34 -17.64 0.07
CA GLY A 9 -12.19 -18.22 1.13
C GLY A 9 -12.18 -17.38 2.41
N ARG A 10 -11.00 -16.90 2.82
CA ARG A 10 -10.88 -15.99 3.97
C ARG A 10 -11.60 -14.66 3.75
N ILE A 11 -11.57 -14.14 2.51
CA ILE A 11 -12.29 -12.90 2.17
C ILE A 11 -13.81 -13.11 2.31
N ASP A 12 -14.34 -14.21 1.80
CA ASP A 12 -15.77 -14.51 1.87
C ASP A 12 -16.27 -14.65 3.32
N GLU A 13 -15.49 -15.31 4.18
CA GLU A 13 -15.76 -15.42 5.62
C GLU A 13 -15.82 -14.04 6.30
N LEU A 14 -14.79 -13.20 6.09
CA LEU A 14 -14.77 -11.84 6.65
C LEU A 14 -15.92 -10.98 6.11
N LEU A 15 -16.25 -11.09 4.82
CA LEU A 15 -17.38 -10.36 4.21
C LEU A 15 -18.73 -10.77 4.79
N ALA A 16 -18.89 -12.03 5.19
CA ALA A 16 -20.11 -12.51 5.85
C ALA A 16 -20.23 -11.98 7.29
N GLU A 17 -19.11 -11.83 8.00
CA GLU A 17 -19.08 -11.34 9.38
C GLU A 17 -19.14 -9.81 9.53
N LEU A 18 -18.82 -9.07 8.46
CA LEU A 18 -18.91 -7.61 8.44
C LEU A 18 -20.37 -7.14 8.49
N THR A 19 -20.66 -6.24 9.42
CA THR A 19 -21.89 -5.46 9.44
C THR A 19 -21.96 -4.52 8.23
N LEU A 20 -23.17 -4.06 7.89
CA LEU A 20 -23.34 -3.07 6.83
C LEU A 20 -22.56 -1.78 7.12
N ALA A 21 -22.53 -1.33 8.37
CA ALA A 21 -21.79 -0.14 8.78
C ALA A 21 -20.29 -0.30 8.56
N GLU A 22 -19.71 -1.45 8.93
CA GLU A 22 -18.29 -1.74 8.69
C GLU A 22 -17.98 -1.82 7.18
N LYS A 23 -18.86 -2.43 6.37
CA LYS A 23 -18.72 -2.45 4.90
C LYS A 23 -18.69 -1.05 4.31
N VAL A 24 -19.61 -0.18 4.74
CA VAL A 24 -19.68 1.21 4.27
C VAL A 24 -18.44 1.98 4.71
N ALA A 25 -17.98 1.80 5.96
CA ALA A 25 -16.78 2.46 6.46
C ALA A 25 -15.53 2.09 5.64
N LEU A 26 -15.35 0.82 5.30
CA LEU A 26 -14.22 0.33 4.50
C LEU A 26 -14.14 0.92 3.08
N MET A 27 -15.20 1.55 2.57
CA MET A 27 -15.21 2.20 1.25
C MET A 27 -14.52 3.58 1.25
N GLY A 28 -14.16 4.11 2.41
CA GLY A 28 -13.50 5.41 2.55
C GLY A 28 -12.13 5.33 3.23
N GLY A 29 -11.30 6.33 2.97
CA GLY A 29 -10.10 6.57 3.77
C GLY A 29 -10.47 6.94 5.20
N ARG A 30 -9.65 6.51 6.16
CA ARG A 30 -9.71 6.98 7.55
C ARG A 30 -9.15 8.38 7.68
N ASP A 31 -8.06 8.65 6.95
CA ASP A 31 -7.44 9.95 6.79
C ASP A 31 -6.80 10.04 5.39
N LEU A 32 -5.90 11.01 5.18
CA LEU A 32 -5.22 11.22 3.89
C LEU A 32 -4.35 10.03 3.45
N TRP A 33 -3.88 9.20 4.39
CA TRP A 33 -2.85 8.18 4.16
C TRP A 33 -3.21 6.81 4.73
N SER A 34 -4.39 6.62 5.30
CA SER A 34 -4.78 5.33 5.88
C SER A 34 -6.22 4.94 5.54
N VAL A 35 -6.48 3.64 5.47
CA VAL A 35 -7.81 3.05 5.30
C VAL A 35 -8.38 2.60 6.65
N GLN A 36 -9.69 2.39 6.71
CA GLN A 36 -10.35 1.93 7.95
C GLN A 36 -9.87 0.54 8.39
N SER A 37 -9.90 0.30 9.70
CA SER A 37 -9.70 -1.02 10.32
C SER A 37 -11.03 -1.61 10.80
N VAL A 38 -11.05 -2.94 11.01
CA VAL A 38 -12.14 -3.63 11.71
C VAL A 38 -11.51 -4.57 12.74
N GLU A 39 -11.22 -4.01 13.91
CA GLU A 39 -10.42 -4.67 14.96
C GLU A 39 -11.08 -5.96 15.48
N ARG A 40 -12.42 -6.00 15.60
CA ARG A 40 -13.16 -7.20 16.04
C ARG A 40 -12.91 -8.40 15.13
N LEU A 41 -12.66 -8.17 13.85
CA LEU A 41 -12.39 -9.19 12.84
C LEU A 41 -10.89 -9.33 12.52
N GLY A 42 -10.02 -8.64 13.26
CA GLY A 42 -8.58 -8.67 13.03
C GLY A 42 -8.15 -8.05 11.69
N ILE A 43 -8.97 -7.18 11.10
CA ILE A 43 -8.63 -6.46 9.85
C ILE A 43 -7.86 -5.19 10.24
N PRO A 44 -6.54 -5.11 9.95
CA PRO A 44 -5.74 -3.94 10.31
C PRO A 44 -6.04 -2.77 9.38
N SER A 45 -5.71 -1.56 9.85
CA SER A 45 -5.62 -0.41 8.95
C SER A 45 -4.40 -0.56 8.04
N LEU A 46 -4.54 -0.17 6.77
CA LEU A 46 -3.44 -0.10 5.82
C LEU A 46 -3.03 1.36 5.63
N LYS A 47 -1.72 1.61 5.70
CA LYS A 47 -1.14 2.89 5.30
C LYS A 47 -0.82 2.86 3.81
N VAL A 48 -1.18 3.93 3.13
CA VAL A 48 -0.79 4.23 1.75
C VAL A 48 0.14 5.43 1.73
N THR A 49 0.92 5.54 0.67
CA THR A 49 1.78 6.70 0.45
C THR A 49 1.96 6.89 -1.04
N ASP A 50 2.15 8.14 -1.46
CA ASP A 50 2.43 8.40 -2.86
C ASP A 50 3.74 7.76 -3.29
N GLY A 51 3.64 7.26 -4.52
CA GLY A 51 4.69 7.25 -5.54
C GLY A 51 4.11 7.78 -6.86
N PRO A 52 4.95 7.94 -7.90
CA PRO A 52 5.43 6.78 -8.64
C PRO A 52 6.96 6.59 -8.65
N ASN A 53 7.73 7.48 -8.03
CA ASN A 53 9.19 7.50 -8.07
C ASN A 53 9.86 7.66 -6.68
N GLY A 54 9.17 7.19 -5.64
CA GLY A 54 9.61 7.25 -4.26
C GLY A 54 8.45 6.96 -3.31
N ALA A 55 8.74 6.67 -2.04
CA ALA A 55 7.73 6.46 -1.00
C ALA A 55 7.66 7.69 -0.09
N ARG A 56 6.86 8.70 -0.47
CA ARG A 56 6.93 10.05 0.12
C ARG A 56 6.65 10.10 1.64
N GLY A 57 5.93 9.12 2.16
CA GLY A 57 5.37 9.13 3.50
C GLY A 57 4.15 10.05 3.64
N MET A 58 3.85 10.42 4.89
CA MET A 58 2.66 11.23 5.24
C MET A 58 2.91 12.74 5.22
N GLY A 59 4.18 13.15 5.23
CA GLY A 59 4.55 14.57 5.32
C GLY A 59 4.24 15.33 4.04
N LEU A 60 3.76 16.55 4.21
CA LEU A 60 3.43 17.49 3.13
C LEU A 60 4.29 18.75 3.26
N LEU A 61 4.58 19.43 2.15
CA LEU A 61 5.22 20.76 2.15
C LEU A 61 6.51 20.82 3.00
N GLY A 62 7.41 19.86 2.82
CA GLY A 62 8.71 19.84 3.51
C GLY A 62 8.70 19.26 4.93
N THR A 63 7.57 18.77 5.42
CA THR A 63 7.46 18.08 6.73
C THR A 63 7.68 16.56 6.65
N GLY A 64 8.13 16.07 5.49
CA GLY A 64 8.38 14.65 5.23
C GLY A 64 9.62 14.11 5.93
N ILE A 65 9.69 12.79 5.99
CA ILE A 65 10.94 12.07 6.29
C ILE A 65 11.76 11.92 5.01
N PRO A 66 13.09 11.79 5.09
CA PRO A 66 13.91 11.46 3.92
C PRO A 66 13.38 10.19 3.24
N SER A 67 13.34 10.22 1.91
CA SER A 67 12.92 9.09 1.07
C SER A 67 13.74 9.04 -0.21
N LEU A 68 13.93 7.83 -0.73
CA LEU A 68 14.51 7.61 -2.03
C LEU A 68 13.69 8.26 -3.15
N CYS A 69 14.36 9.09 -3.95
CA CYS A 69 13.82 9.68 -5.18
C CYS A 69 14.51 9.03 -6.39
N ILE A 70 13.80 8.17 -7.10
CA ILE A 70 14.31 7.52 -8.33
C ILE A 70 13.96 8.36 -9.57
N PRO A 71 14.57 8.11 -10.74
CA PRO A 71 14.23 8.82 -11.97
C PRO A 71 12.74 8.72 -12.33
N SER A 72 12.22 9.74 -13.04
CA SER A 72 10.83 9.74 -13.50
C SER A 72 10.52 8.58 -14.45
N GLY A 73 9.24 8.23 -14.57
CA GLY A 73 8.81 7.16 -15.48
C GLY A 73 9.23 7.38 -16.94
N THR A 74 9.34 8.63 -17.41
CA THR A 74 9.84 8.93 -18.76
C THR A 74 11.34 8.69 -18.90
N ALA A 75 12.14 9.03 -17.88
CA ALA A 75 13.57 8.74 -17.86
C ALA A 75 13.83 7.23 -17.78
N LEU A 76 13.07 6.50 -16.95
CA LEU A 76 13.11 5.04 -16.90
C LEU A 76 12.68 4.42 -18.23
N GLY A 77 11.60 4.92 -18.84
CA GLY A 77 11.14 4.46 -20.16
C GLY A 77 12.19 4.66 -21.25
N ALA A 78 12.95 5.75 -21.20
CA ALA A 78 14.04 6.02 -22.14
C ALA A 78 15.21 5.03 -22.05
N THR A 79 15.29 4.23 -20.97
CA THR A 79 16.30 3.16 -20.85
C THR A 79 15.95 1.92 -21.66
N TRP A 80 14.66 1.73 -22.01
CA TRP A 80 14.15 0.50 -22.62
C TRP A 80 14.59 -0.78 -21.89
N ASN A 81 14.76 -0.69 -20.56
CA ASN A 81 15.30 -1.78 -19.75
C ASN A 81 14.27 -2.23 -18.68
N PRO A 82 13.44 -3.24 -18.99
CA PRO A 82 12.48 -3.79 -18.03
C PRO A 82 13.13 -4.35 -16.76
N GLY A 83 14.32 -4.95 -16.88
CA GLY A 83 15.04 -5.52 -15.73
C GLY A 83 15.47 -4.45 -14.72
N LEU A 84 15.91 -3.28 -15.20
CA LEU A 84 16.19 -2.13 -14.33
C LEU A 84 14.92 -1.62 -13.62
N VAL A 85 13.78 -1.61 -14.32
CA VAL A 85 12.50 -1.19 -13.71
C VAL A 85 12.07 -2.16 -12.61
N GLU A 86 12.25 -3.47 -12.83
CA GLU A 86 11.98 -4.50 -11.83
C GLU A 86 12.89 -4.34 -10.60
N GLU A 87 14.20 -4.14 -10.81
CA GLU A 87 15.16 -3.90 -9.72
C GLU A 87 14.76 -2.69 -8.88
N LEU A 88 14.47 -1.55 -9.52
CA LEU A 88 14.02 -0.34 -8.83
C LEU A 88 12.67 -0.53 -8.13
N GLY A 89 11.77 -1.34 -8.70
CA GLY A 89 10.53 -1.74 -8.04
C GLY A 89 10.78 -2.47 -6.72
N GLY A 90 11.78 -3.37 -6.70
CA GLY A 90 12.24 -4.03 -5.48
C GLY A 90 12.78 -3.06 -4.42
N VAL A 91 13.57 -2.08 -4.85
CA VAL A 91 14.08 -1.02 -3.96
C VAL A 91 12.94 -0.17 -3.39
N LEU A 92 11.99 0.27 -4.22
CA LEU A 92 10.81 1.01 -3.77
C LEU A 92 9.95 0.21 -2.78
N ALA A 93 9.81 -1.10 -2.98
CA ALA A 93 9.10 -1.98 -2.06
C ALA A 93 9.80 -2.10 -0.70
N ALA A 94 11.14 -2.11 -0.69
CA ALA A 94 11.93 -2.08 0.54
C ALA A 94 11.77 -0.74 1.28
N GLU A 95 11.84 0.37 0.55
CA GLU A 95 11.64 1.74 1.09
C GLU A 95 10.23 1.91 1.68
N THR A 96 9.19 1.40 1.01
CA THR A 96 7.79 1.49 1.47
C THR A 96 7.55 0.72 2.78
N ARG A 97 8.35 -0.32 3.04
CA ARG A 97 8.25 -1.16 4.24
C ARG A 97 8.95 -0.53 5.45
N ALA A 98 9.99 0.27 5.22
CA ALA A 98 10.83 0.88 6.25
C ALA A 98 10.06 1.93 7.07
#